data_AF-A0A9D7SWE5-F1
#
_entry.id   AF-A0A9D7SWE5-F1
#
_cell.length_a   1.000
_cell.length_b   1.000
_cell.length_c   1.000
_cell.angle_alpha   90.00
_cell.angle_beta   90.00
_cell.angle_gamma   90.00
#
_symmetry.space_group_name_H-M   'P 1'
#
loop_
_entity.id
_entity.type
_entity.pdbx_description
1 polymer ?
#
loop_
_entity_poly.entity_id
_entity_poly.type
_entity_poly.pdbx_seq_one_letter_code
_entity_poly.pdbx_strand_id
1 'polypeptide(L)'
;MKGSLKYFHVGAETLRRFHNLPNPYYACPICLRMFDLSDVRQLTQEHVPQKSLGGLKICLTCFDCNSNAGHRIDAHVNRRERGLAFFKAMMDGGTYEGRAQIRVGESVTNAKLTARDKFVEITSGKEINIPIEHVKLQEALAGFKENETWEGQKVDFKLVDDTFNEHKAMVADLKTAYLACFAKLGYQYILRSQLEIVRKQILQPELKLIENFAFRIRPGHMPISRVLIFVETPFKSIAVQIDDRFIFLPPIDDCEDFYTILKKHLSPDLQLSGVEDDFPITMEMELDRIEMKAQL
;
A
#
# COMPACT_ATOMS: atom_id res chain seq x y z
N MET A 1 0.84 -15.72 19.03
CA MET A 1 0.83 -15.04 20.35
C MET A 1 2.16 -14.40 20.74
N LYS A 2 3.30 -15.11 20.72
CA LYS A 2 4.59 -14.55 21.19
C LYS A 2 4.99 -13.21 20.53
N GLY A 3 4.79 -13.07 19.22
CA GLY A 3 5.11 -11.83 18.49
C GLY A 3 4.21 -10.64 18.86
N SER A 4 2.91 -10.86 19.06
CA SER A 4 1.98 -9.78 19.44
C SER A 4 2.25 -9.27 20.85
N LEU A 5 2.56 -10.16 21.80
CA LEU A 5 2.91 -9.77 23.17
C LEU A 5 4.18 -8.90 23.21
N LYS A 6 5.21 -9.24 22.42
CA LYS A 6 6.43 -8.43 22.33
C LYS A 6 6.12 -6.99 21.91
N TYR A 7 5.37 -6.80 20.82
CA TYR A 7 5.02 -5.46 20.35
C TYR A 7 4.07 -4.73 21.29
N PHE A 8 3.13 -5.45 21.91
CA PHE A 8 2.26 -4.87 22.93
C PHE A 8 3.09 -4.27 24.07
N HIS A 9 4.01 -5.02 24.66
CA HIS A 9 4.82 -4.53 25.77
C HIS A 9 5.70 -3.34 25.39
N VAL A 10 6.35 -3.38 24.21
CA VAL A 10 7.18 -2.26 23.75
C VAL A 10 6.33 -0.99 23.56
N GLY A 11 5.17 -1.09 22.91
CA GLY A 11 4.29 0.06 22.69
C GLY A 11 3.62 0.55 23.98
N ALA A 12 3.20 -0.37 24.84
CA ALA A 12 2.53 -0.01 26.09
C ALA A 12 3.47 0.67 27.08
N GLU A 13 4.72 0.20 27.17
CA GLU A 13 5.72 0.81 28.06
C GLU A 13 6.19 2.18 27.56
N THR A 14 6.36 2.34 26.25
CA THR A 14 6.71 3.65 25.65
C THR A 14 5.58 4.66 25.88
N LEU A 15 4.34 4.31 25.51
CA LEU A 15 3.19 5.21 25.69
C LEU A 15 2.98 5.60 27.16
N ARG A 16 3.09 4.62 28.07
CA ARG A 16 2.94 4.84 29.51
C ARG A 16 3.94 5.88 30.03
N ARG A 17 5.19 5.80 29.61
CA ARG A 17 6.26 6.72 30.05
C ARG A 17 6.04 8.13 29.53
N PHE A 18 5.77 8.28 28.23
CA PHE A 18 5.60 9.61 27.63
C PHE A 18 4.36 10.35 28.12
N HIS A 19 3.30 9.63 28.43
CA HIS A 19 2.05 10.25 28.88
C HIS A 19 1.77 10.08 30.37
N ASN A 20 2.75 9.61 31.14
CA ASN A 20 2.63 9.35 32.58
C ASN A 20 1.33 8.58 32.94
N LEU A 21 1.02 7.54 32.17
CA LEU A 21 -0.22 6.78 32.35
C LEU A 21 -0.11 5.86 33.58
N PRO A 22 -1.19 5.69 34.35
CA PRO A 22 -1.17 4.83 35.55
C PRO A 22 -0.99 3.35 35.20
N ASN A 23 -1.44 2.92 34.01
CA ASN A 23 -1.38 1.54 33.54
C ASN A 23 -0.73 1.46 32.15
N PRO A 24 -0.10 0.33 31.79
CA PRO A 24 0.45 0.11 30.46
C PRO A 24 -0.67 -0.13 29.45
N TYR A 25 -0.86 0.82 28.53
CA TYR A 25 -1.81 0.73 27.42
C TYR A 25 -1.08 0.80 26.09
N TYR A 26 -1.46 -0.07 25.16
CA TYR A 26 -1.08 0.07 23.75
C TYR A 26 -2.18 0.86 23.02
N ALA A 27 -1.83 1.98 22.37
CA ALA A 27 -2.77 2.70 21.50
C ALA A 27 -2.63 2.25 20.05
N CYS A 28 -3.71 1.83 19.40
CA CYS A 28 -3.67 1.53 17.96
C CYS A 28 -3.18 2.77 17.18
N PRO A 29 -2.13 2.70 16.36
CA PRO A 29 -1.55 3.88 15.72
C PRO A 29 -2.50 4.57 14.74
N ILE A 30 -3.53 3.86 14.23
CA ILE A 30 -4.50 4.40 13.28
C ILE A 30 -5.66 5.11 13.98
N CYS A 31 -6.33 4.44 14.92
CA CYS A 31 -7.54 4.96 15.57
C CYS A 31 -7.34 5.50 16.99
N LEU A 32 -6.15 5.32 17.56
CA LEU A 32 -5.76 5.73 18.91
C LEU A 32 -6.58 5.09 20.06
N ARG A 33 -7.43 4.09 19.76
CA ARG A 33 -8.08 3.29 20.82
C ARG A 33 -7.00 2.62 21.67
N MET A 34 -7.14 2.73 22.99
CA MET A 34 -6.23 2.12 23.97
C MET A 34 -6.66 0.69 24.30
N PHE A 35 -5.69 -0.18 24.49
CA PHE A 35 -5.86 -1.60 24.78
C PHE A 35 -4.92 -1.96 25.94
N ASP A 36 -5.43 -2.66 26.95
CA ASP A 36 -4.58 -3.26 27.98
C ASP A 36 -4.17 -4.69 27.61
N LEU A 37 -3.46 -5.36 28.54
CA LEU A 37 -2.97 -6.72 28.30
C LEU A 37 -4.10 -7.74 28.12
N SER A 38 -5.26 -7.53 28.76
CA SER A 38 -6.43 -8.40 28.60
C SER A 38 -7.03 -8.29 27.20
N ASP A 39 -6.88 -7.12 26.57
CA ASP A 39 -7.35 -6.85 25.21
C ASP A 39 -6.38 -7.23 24.10
N VAL A 40 -5.19 -7.80 24.40
CA VAL A 40 -4.16 -8.09 23.40
C VAL A 40 -4.65 -8.97 22.24
N ARG A 41 -5.71 -9.77 22.47
CA ARG A 41 -6.35 -10.60 21.43
C ARG A 41 -7.12 -9.79 20.37
N GLN A 42 -7.47 -8.55 20.69
CA GLN A 42 -8.11 -7.61 19.76
C GLN A 42 -7.10 -6.89 18.86
N LEU A 43 -5.79 -7.08 19.12
CA LEU A 43 -4.70 -6.52 18.32
C LEU A 43 -4.17 -7.57 17.35
N THR A 44 -3.92 -7.14 16.12
CA THR A 44 -3.34 -7.95 15.06
C THR A 44 -1.97 -7.42 14.68
N GLN A 45 -1.07 -8.32 14.26
CA GLN A 45 0.20 -7.92 13.66
C GLN A 45 -0.07 -7.40 12.25
N GLU A 46 0.28 -6.13 12.02
CA GLU A 46 0.07 -5.45 10.75
C GLU A 46 1.26 -5.71 9.83
N HIS A 47 0.98 -6.11 8.58
CA HIS A 47 2.02 -6.19 7.56
C HIS A 47 2.19 -4.80 6.95
N VAL A 48 3.43 -4.31 6.91
CA VAL A 48 3.78 -3.02 6.31
C VAL A 48 4.89 -3.23 5.26
N PRO A 49 4.60 -3.01 3.95
CA PRO A 49 3.27 -2.95 3.34
C PRO A 49 2.43 -4.22 3.56
N GLN A 50 1.21 -4.29 3.03
CA GLN A 50 0.39 -5.51 3.11
C GLN A 50 1.14 -6.75 2.60
N LYS A 51 0.80 -7.92 3.16
CA LYS A 51 1.48 -9.21 2.91
C LYS A 51 1.64 -9.54 1.41
N SER A 52 0.65 -9.22 0.60
CA SER A 52 0.65 -9.43 -0.86
C SER A 52 1.72 -8.63 -1.60
N LEU A 53 2.22 -7.55 -1.00
CA LEU A 53 3.38 -6.80 -1.48
C LEU A 53 4.67 -7.18 -0.73
N GLY A 54 4.70 -8.32 -0.02
CA GLY A 54 5.89 -8.79 0.68
C GLY A 54 6.30 -7.93 1.88
N GLY A 55 5.35 -7.26 2.55
CA GLY A 55 5.68 -6.51 3.75
C GLY A 55 5.77 -7.37 5.01
N LEU A 56 6.41 -6.78 6.02
CA LEU A 56 6.80 -7.45 7.26
C LEU A 56 5.84 -7.08 8.39
N LYS A 57 5.75 -7.96 9.40
CA LYS A 57 4.95 -7.71 10.60
C LYS A 57 5.73 -6.85 11.58
N ILE A 58 5.61 -5.53 11.46
CA ILE A 58 6.47 -4.57 12.18
C ILE A 58 5.76 -3.75 13.26
N CYS A 59 4.44 -3.80 13.35
CA CYS A 59 3.68 -3.13 14.40
C CYS A 59 2.36 -3.84 14.71
N LEU A 60 1.61 -3.34 15.70
CA LEU A 60 0.24 -3.77 15.97
C LEU A 60 -0.78 -2.70 15.59
N THR A 61 -1.92 -3.15 15.09
CA THR A 61 -3.15 -2.35 14.93
C THR A 61 -4.31 -3.13 15.54
N CYS A 62 -5.42 -2.47 15.85
CA CYS A 62 -6.62 -3.21 16.23
C CYS A 62 -7.21 -3.97 15.03
N PHE A 63 -7.91 -5.06 15.32
CA PHE A 63 -8.59 -5.88 14.33
C PHE A 63 -9.49 -5.06 13.39
N ASP A 64 -10.23 -4.11 13.96
CA ASP A 64 -11.13 -3.24 13.18
C ASP A 64 -10.35 -2.43 12.13
N CYS A 65 -9.22 -1.82 12.50
CA CYS A 65 -8.42 -1.00 11.58
C CYS A 65 -7.77 -1.86 10.50
N ASN A 66 -7.18 -3.00 10.87
CA ASN A 66 -6.51 -3.91 9.94
C ASN A 66 -7.52 -4.48 8.93
N SER A 67 -8.61 -5.08 9.42
CA SER A 67 -9.64 -5.69 8.58
C SER A 67 -10.34 -4.66 7.68
N ASN A 68 -10.71 -3.50 8.23
CA ASN A 68 -11.37 -2.45 7.45
C ASN A 68 -10.45 -1.87 6.37
N ALA A 69 -9.17 -1.64 6.68
CA ALA A 69 -8.18 -1.22 5.69
C ALA A 69 -8.02 -2.26 4.58
N GLY A 70 -7.96 -3.55 4.94
CA GLY A 70 -7.90 -4.67 4.02
C GLY A 70 -8.96 -4.62 2.92
N HIS A 71 -10.22 -4.39 3.33
CA HIS A 71 -11.35 -4.32 2.41
C HIS A 71 -11.45 -2.99 1.66
N ARG A 72 -11.16 -1.87 2.32
CA ARG A 72 -11.45 -0.53 1.77
C ARG A 72 -10.33 0.07 0.94
N ILE A 73 -9.07 -0.23 1.23
CA ILE A 73 -7.92 0.40 0.56
C ILE A 73 -6.86 -0.60 0.09
N ASP A 74 -6.51 -1.62 0.89
CA ASP A 74 -5.40 -2.53 0.54
C ASP A 74 -5.72 -3.38 -0.69
N ALA A 75 -6.99 -3.73 -0.90
CA ALA A 75 -7.42 -4.38 -2.13
C ALA A 75 -7.09 -3.52 -3.37
N HIS A 76 -7.25 -2.20 -3.31
CA HIS A 76 -7.04 -1.33 -4.47
C HIS A 76 -5.57 -1.25 -4.89
N VAL A 77 -4.65 -1.13 -3.93
CA VAL A 77 -3.20 -1.16 -4.25
C VAL A 77 -2.78 -2.52 -4.82
N ASN A 78 -3.27 -3.64 -4.29
CA ASN A 78 -2.96 -4.96 -4.86
C ASN A 78 -3.43 -5.10 -6.31
N ARG A 79 -4.60 -4.54 -6.64
CA ARG A 79 -5.13 -4.53 -8.00
C ARG A 79 -4.30 -3.63 -8.92
N ARG A 80 -3.91 -2.44 -8.45
CA ARG A 80 -2.98 -1.53 -9.14
C ARG A 80 -1.66 -2.22 -9.47
N GLU A 81 -1.00 -2.82 -8.48
CA GLU A 81 0.30 -3.47 -8.70
C GLU A 81 0.21 -4.66 -9.66
N ARG A 82 -0.89 -5.44 -9.63
CA ARG A 82 -1.13 -6.50 -10.62
C ARG A 82 -1.29 -5.94 -12.04
N GLY A 83 -2.05 -4.86 -12.20
CA GLY A 83 -2.20 -4.18 -13.49
C GLY A 83 -0.85 -3.68 -14.03
N LEU A 84 -0.07 -3.00 -13.19
CA LEU A 84 1.26 -2.53 -13.55
C LEU A 84 2.22 -3.67 -13.91
N ALA A 85 2.19 -4.78 -13.17
CA ALA A 85 3.01 -5.96 -13.47
C ALA A 85 2.65 -6.58 -14.83
N PHE A 86 1.35 -6.66 -15.16
CA PHE A 86 0.91 -7.09 -16.48
C PHE A 86 1.41 -6.16 -17.59
N PHE A 87 1.22 -4.84 -17.45
CA PHE A 87 1.68 -3.87 -18.44
C PHE A 87 3.20 -3.91 -18.63
N LYS A 88 3.96 -4.04 -17.53
CA LYS A 88 5.42 -4.19 -17.59
C LYS A 88 5.84 -5.43 -18.37
N ALA A 89 5.23 -6.59 -18.07
CA ALA A 89 5.52 -7.85 -18.77
C ALA A 89 5.22 -7.76 -20.29
N MET A 90 4.19 -6.99 -20.67
CA MET A 90 3.83 -6.72 -22.07
C MET A 90 4.79 -5.75 -22.78
N MET A 91 5.14 -4.63 -22.16
CA MET A 91 5.86 -3.54 -22.84
C MET A 91 7.38 -3.69 -22.73
N ASP A 92 7.85 -4.01 -21.54
CA ASP A 92 9.26 -4.00 -21.18
C ASP A 92 9.85 -5.43 -21.15
N GLY A 93 8.99 -6.45 -21.19
CA GLY A 93 9.36 -7.86 -21.02
C GLY A 93 9.29 -8.32 -19.56
N GLY A 94 9.60 -9.59 -19.32
CA GLY A 94 9.41 -10.25 -18.03
C GLY A 94 8.19 -11.17 -17.99
N THR A 95 7.80 -11.60 -16.79
CA THR A 95 6.77 -12.64 -16.61
C THR A 95 5.59 -12.17 -15.76
N TYR A 96 4.38 -12.47 -16.20
CA TYR A 96 3.15 -12.28 -15.42
C TYR A 96 2.22 -13.48 -15.59
N GLU A 97 1.54 -13.88 -14.51
CA GLU A 97 0.44 -14.84 -14.55
C GLU A 97 -0.78 -14.25 -13.85
N GLY A 98 -1.94 -14.36 -14.50
CA GLY A 98 -3.20 -13.82 -13.98
C GLY A 98 -4.42 -14.46 -14.62
N ARG A 99 -5.57 -13.86 -14.34
CA ARG A 99 -6.87 -14.27 -14.90
C ARG A 99 -7.42 -13.17 -15.76
N ALA A 100 -8.05 -13.54 -16.87
CA ALA A 100 -8.77 -12.63 -17.75
C ALA A 100 -10.18 -13.17 -18.03
N GLN A 101 -11.06 -12.28 -18.44
CA GLN A 101 -12.31 -12.61 -19.11
C GLN A 101 -12.18 -12.20 -20.57
N ILE A 102 -12.51 -13.13 -21.46
CA ILE A 102 -12.58 -12.88 -22.91
C ILE A 102 -14.06 -12.73 -23.25
N ARG A 103 -14.41 -11.66 -23.94
CA ARG A 103 -15.73 -11.49 -24.56
C ARG A 103 -15.62 -11.56 -26.06
N VAL A 104 -16.42 -12.42 -26.67
CA VAL A 104 -16.59 -12.54 -28.11
C VAL A 104 -18.09 -12.52 -28.42
N GLY A 105 -18.57 -11.43 -29.02
CA GLY A 105 -20.01 -11.17 -29.14
C GLY A 105 -20.68 -11.11 -27.76
N GLU A 106 -21.71 -11.94 -27.56
CA GLU A 106 -22.41 -12.06 -26.27
C GLU A 106 -21.78 -13.07 -25.29
N SER A 107 -20.80 -13.86 -25.76
CA SER A 107 -20.17 -14.90 -24.95
C SER A 107 -19.05 -14.33 -24.09
N VAL A 108 -19.07 -14.62 -22.79
CA VAL A 108 -18.00 -14.28 -21.83
C VAL A 108 -17.44 -15.58 -21.25
N THR A 109 -16.12 -15.70 -21.20
CA THR A 109 -15.42 -16.89 -20.68
C THR A 109 -14.23 -16.46 -19.82
N ASN A 110 -13.91 -17.24 -18.80
CA ASN A 110 -12.71 -17.06 -18.01
C ASN A 110 -11.50 -17.67 -18.73
N ALA A 111 -10.35 -17.02 -18.62
CA ALA A 111 -9.11 -17.47 -19.21
C ALA A 111 -7.95 -17.28 -18.23
N LYS A 112 -6.95 -18.14 -18.34
CA LYS A 112 -5.63 -17.88 -17.78
C LYS A 112 -4.90 -16.94 -18.72
N LEU A 113 -4.25 -15.93 -18.17
CA LEU A 113 -3.40 -15.01 -18.92
C LEU A 113 -1.96 -15.17 -18.43
N THR A 114 -1.05 -15.41 -19.36
CA THR A 114 0.38 -15.49 -19.11
C THR A 114 1.09 -14.55 -20.06
N ALA A 115 1.82 -13.56 -19.51
CA ALA A 115 2.69 -12.70 -20.31
C ALA A 115 4.15 -13.12 -20.09
N ARG A 116 4.90 -13.31 -21.18
CA ARG A 116 6.33 -13.62 -21.17
C ARG A 116 7.02 -12.90 -22.32
N ASP A 117 8.02 -12.10 -22.00
CA ASP A 117 8.88 -11.42 -23.00
C ASP A 117 8.10 -10.74 -24.12
N LYS A 118 7.10 -9.94 -23.73
CA LYS A 118 6.21 -9.18 -24.62
C LYS A 118 5.19 -10.01 -25.41
N PHE A 119 5.17 -11.33 -25.22
CA PHE A 119 4.11 -12.20 -25.72
C PHE A 119 3.06 -12.42 -24.64
N VAL A 120 1.79 -12.37 -25.03
CA VAL A 120 0.67 -12.76 -24.16
C VAL A 120 0.03 -14.02 -24.70
N GLU A 121 0.08 -15.05 -23.87
CA GLU A 121 -0.68 -16.27 -24.05
C GLU A 121 -1.98 -16.17 -23.23
N ILE A 122 -3.09 -16.46 -23.89
CA ILE A 122 -4.41 -16.49 -23.27
C ILE A 122 -4.99 -17.89 -23.48
N THR A 123 -5.15 -18.62 -22.38
CA THR A 123 -5.65 -19.99 -22.40
C THR A 123 -7.04 -20.04 -21.79
N SER A 124 -8.05 -20.33 -22.62
CA SER A 124 -9.39 -20.70 -22.16
C SER A 124 -9.59 -22.18 -22.43
N GLY A 125 -9.90 -22.96 -21.38
CA GLY A 125 -10.02 -24.41 -21.44
C GLY A 125 -11.20 -24.92 -20.61
N LYS A 126 -11.59 -26.18 -20.84
CA LYS A 126 -12.71 -26.85 -20.16
C LYS A 126 -12.48 -26.99 -18.65
N GLU A 127 -11.23 -26.90 -18.19
CA GLU A 127 -10.92 -26.91 -16.76
C GLU A 127 -11.25 -25.59 -16.03
N ILE A 128 -11.48 -24.49 -16.76
CA ILE A 128 -11.70 -23.15 -16.19
C ILE A 128 -13.16 -22.69 -16.39
N ASN A 129 -13.88 -23.27 -17.36
CA ASN A 129 -15.23 -22.86 -17.74
C ASN A 129 -16.22 -24.01 -17.75
N ILE A 130 -17.50 -23.68 -17.58
CA ILE A 130 -18.59 -24.64 -17.74
C ILE A 130 -18.64 -25.07 -19.23
N PRO A 131 -18.86 -26.35 -19.56
CA PRO A 131 -18.75 -26.87 -20.94
C PRO A 131 -19.51 -26.06 -22.00
N ILE A 132 -20.67 -25.51 -21.64
CA ILE A 132 -21.52 -24.70 -22.55
C ILE A 132 -20.80 -23.40 -22.96
N GLU A 133 -20.14 -22.71 -22.03
CA GLU A 133 -19.43 -21.45 -22.32
C GLU A 133 -18.19 -21.69 -23.17
N HIS A 134 -17.51 -22.82 -22.95
CA HIS A 134 -16.37 -23.24 -23.78
C HIS A 134 -16.79 -23.56 -25.22
N VAL A 135 -17.93 -24.25 -25.41
CA VAL A 135 -18.46 -24.53 -26.76
C VAL A 135 -18.83 -23.23 -27.47
N LYS A 136 -19.54 -22.32 -26.81
CA LYS A 136 -19.88 -21.00 -27.39
C LYS A 136 -18.66 -20.19 -27.81
N LEU A 137 -17.59 -20.21 -27.00
CA LEU A 137 -16.33 -19.57 -27.37
C LEU A 137 -15.70 -20.23 -28.60
N GLN A 138 -15.67 -21.57 -28.66
CA GLN A 138 -15.11 -22.29 -29.80
C GLN A 138 -15.90 -22.06 -31.08
N GLU A 139 -17.23 -22.03 -31.01
CA GLU A 139 -18.11 -21.71 -32.14
C GLU A 139 -17.91 -20.28 -32.61
N ALA A 140 -17.85 -19.33 -31.67
CA ALA A 140 -17.49 -17.96 -31.99
C ALA A 140 -16.14 -17.96 -32.71
N LEU A 141 -15.07 -18.50 -32.10
CA LEU A 141 -13.70 -18.58 -32.63
C LEU A 141 -13.58 -19.32 -33.98
N ALA A 142 -14.40 -20.34 -34.23
CA ALA A 142 -14.42 -21.10 -35.48
C ALA A 142 -14.99 -20.29 -36.65
N GLY A 143 -16.04 -19.49 -36.41
CA GLY A 143 -16.59 -18.57 -37.41
C GLY A 143 -15.59 -17.51 -37.91
N PHE A 144 -14.47 -17.30 -37.22
CA PHE A 144 -13.38 -16.41 -37.65
C PHE A 144 -12.37 -17.08 -38.58
N LYS A 145 -12.15 -18.40 -38.45
CA LYS A 145 -11.20 -19.14 -39.29
C LYS A 145 -11.65 -19.23 -40.75
N GLU A 146 -12.96 -19.15 -40.99
CA GLU A 146 -13.54 -19.30 -42.33
C GLU A 146 -13.58 -17.99 -43.14
N ASN A 147 -13.49 -16.82 -42.49
CA ASN A 147 -13.67 -15.52 -43.15
C ASN A 147 -12.37 -14.71 -43.33
N GLU A 148 -11.23 -15.18 -42.80
CA GLU A 148 -9.88 -14.58 -42.90
C GLU A 148 -9.72 -13.08 -42.54
N THR A 149 -10.80 -12.37 -42.18
CA THR A 149 -10.79 -10.94 -41.88
C THR A 149 -11.27 -10.65 -40.46
N TRP A 150 -10.51 -9.84 -39.74
CA TRP A 150 -10.87 -9.28 -38.42
C TRP A 150 -11.77 -8.03 -38.52
N GLU A 151 -12.24 -7.66 -39.71
CA GLU A 151 -12.97 -6.41 -39.92
C GLU A 151 -14.33 -6.42 -39.20
N GLY A 152 -14.46 -5.55 -38.19
CA GLY A 152 -15.74 -5.24 -37.54
C GLY A 152 -16.08 -6.04 -36.28
N GLN A 153 -15.36 -7.13 -35.97
CA GLN A 153 -15.64 -7.91 -34.75
C GLN A 153 -14.73 -7.48 -33.58
N LYS A 154 -15.36 -7.04 -32.49
CA LYS A 154 -14.67 -6.64 -31.25
C LYS A 154 -14.49 -7.86 -30.34
N VAL A 155 -13.23 -8.18 -30.05
CA VAL A 155 -12.88 -9.07 -28.94
C VAL A 155 -12.47 -8.19 -27.77
N ASP A 156 -13.23 -8.24 -26.67
CA ASP A 156 -12.86 -7.51 -25.46
C ASP A 156 -12.07 -8.43 -24.53
N PHE A 157 -10.95 -7.93 -24.02
CA PHE A 157 -10.19 -8.55 -22.95
C PHE A 157 -10.32 -7.72 -21.69
N LYS A 158 -10.68 -8.37 -20.59
CA LYS A 158 -10.74 -7.74 -19.27
C LYS A 158 -9.90 -8.55 -18.31
N LEU A 159 -8.90 -7.95 -17.67
CA LEU A 159 -8.22 -8.63 -16.56
C LEU A 159 -9.21 -8.77 -15.41
N VAL A 160 -9.24 -9.94 -14.78
CA VAL A 160 -10.18 -10.18 -13.66
C VAL A 160 -9.61 -9.54 -12.40
N ASP A 161 -10.48 -8.83 -11.67
CA ASP A 161 -10.15 -8.14 -10.42
C ASP A 161 -9.04 -7.08 -10.58
N ASP A 162 -8.90 -6.44 -11.73
CA ASP A 162 -7.93 -5.36 -11.95
C ASP A 162 -8.49 -3.97 -11.65
N THR A 163 -9.82 -3.81 -11.60
CA THR A 163 -10.44 -2.51 -11.36
C THR A 163 -10.15 -2.01 -9.95
N PHE A 164 -9.53 -0.84 -9.90
CA PHE A 164 -9.16 -0.19 -8.64
C PHE A 164 -9.48 1.31 -8.68
N ASN A 165 -9.52 1.90 -7.49
CA ASN A 165 -9.67 3.33 -7.31
C ASN A 165 -8.29 3.88 -6.93
N GLU A 166 -7.73 4.74 -7.78
CA GLU A 166 -6.37 5.28 -7.59
C GLU A 166 -6.22 5.99 -6.24
N HIS A 167 -7.20 6.83 -5.87
CA HIS A 167 -7.16 7.54 -4.58
C HIS A 167 -7.08 6.55 -3.41
N LYS A 168 -7.90 5.49 -3.42
CA LYS A 168 -7.85 4.46 -2.38
C LYS A 168 -6.54 3.68 -2.36
N ALA A 169 -5.95 3.42 -3.53
CA ALA A 169 -4.63 2.80 -3.62
C ALA A 169 -3.54 3.73 -3.02
N MET A 170 -3.60 5.04 -3.32
CA MET A 170 -2.72 6.03 -2.70
C MET A 170 -2.91 6.11 -1.17
N VAL A 171 -4.16 6.04 -0.68
CA VAL A 171 -4.42 6.02 0.78
C VAL A 171 -3.86 4.74 1.43
N ALA A 172 -3.81 3.61 0.72
CA ALA A 172 -3.12 2.40 1.21
C ALA A 172 -1.60 2.61 1.30
N ASP A 173 -1.01 3.31 0.32
CA ASP A 173 0.41 3.69 0.37
C ASP A 173 0.67 4.67 1.54
N LEU A 174 -0.24 5.62 1.79
CA LEU A 174 -0.21 6.52 2.95
C LEU A 174 -0.24 5.76 4.27
N LYS A 175 -1.13 4.76 4.40
CA LYS A 175 -1.19 3.86 5.56
C LYS A 175 0.16 3.17 5.75
N THR A 176 0.73 2.63 4.68
CA THR A 176 2.02 1.93 4.74
C THR A 176 3.13 2.86 5.23
N ALA A 177 3.28 4.03 4.63
CA ALA A 177 4.30 5.01 5.03
C ALA A 177 4.12 5.46 6.48
N TYR A 178 2.88 5.74 6.88
CA TYR A 178 2.55 6.14 8.24
C TYR A 178 2.90 5.07 9.26
N LEU A 179 2.60 3.80 8.98
CA LEU A 179 2.90 2.69 9.88
C LEU A 179 4.39 2.32 9.89
N ALA A 180 5.10 2.53 8.78
CA ALA A 180 6.56 2.43 8.77
C ALA A 180 7.16 3.48 9.70
N CYS A 181 6.73 4.74 9.58
CA CYS A 181 7.18 5.79 10.50
C CYS A 181 6.77 5.54 11.95
N PHE A 182 5.59 4.94 12.21
CA PHE A 182 5.22 4.50 13.55
C PHE A 182 6.18 3.45 14.09
N ALA A 183 6.44 2.40 13.31
CA ALA A 183 7.33 1.33 13.73
C ALA A 183 8.76 1.85 13.98
N LYS A 184 9.23 2.80 13.16
CA LYS A 184 10.54 3.43 13.30
C LYS A 184 10.60 4.39 14.49
N LEU A 185 9.70 5.37 14.56
CA LEU A 185 9.80 6.52 15.46
C LEU A 185 8.98 6.37 16.74
N GLY A 186 7.77 5.81 16.66
CA GLY A 186 6.89 5.58 17.81
C GLY A 186 5.83 6.65 18.07
N TYR A 187 5.30 6.66 19.29
CA TYR A 187 4.16 7.47 19.70
C TYR A 187 4.46 8.97 19.74
N GLN A 188 5.67 9.38 20.10
CA GLN A 188 6.07 10.79 20.06
C GLN A 188 5.94 11.40 18.67
N TYR A 189 6.15 10.60 17.61
CA TYR A 189 5.94 11.07 16.25
C TYR A 189 4.46 11.01 15.89
N ILE A 190 3.82 9.85 16.06
CA ILE A 190 2.46 9.68 15.54
C ILE A 190 1.42 10.52 16.27
N LEU A 191 1.59 10.83 17.56
CA LEU A 191 0.58 11.57 18.32
C LEU A 191 0.61 13.09 18.07
N ARG A 192 1.53 13.58 17.24
CA ARG A 192 1.56 14.99 16.83
C ARG A 192 0.27 15.39 16.12
N SER A 193 -0.16 16.63 16.35
CA SER A 193 -1.39 17.22 15.79
C SER A 193 -1.37 17.21 14.26
N GLN A 194 -0.22 17.51 13.65
CA GLN A 194 -0.04 17.48 12.19
C GLN A 194 -0.29 16.11 11.55
N LEU A 195 -0.21 15.00 12.31
CA LEU A 195 -0.53 13.66 11.80
C LEU A 195 -2.01 13.27 11.99
N GLU A 196 -2.82 14.11 12.64
CA GLU A 196 -4.24 13.84 12.80
C GLU A 196 -4.96 13.75 11.44
N ILE A 197 -4.61 14.63 10.50
CA ILE A 197 -5.17 14.61 9.16
C ILE A 197 -4.80 13.32 8.39
N VAL A 198 -3.61 12.78 8.64
CA VAL A 198 -3.15 11.49 8.06
C VAL A 198 -4.00 10.34 8.59
N ARG A 199 -4.19 10.26 9.91
CA ARG A 199 -5.08 9.25 10.52
C ARG A 199 -6.51 9.37 10.00
N LYS A 200 -7.04 10.60 9.93
CA LYS A 200 -8.40 10.85 9.39
C LYS A 200 -8.51 10.36 7.95
N GLN A 201 -7.53 10.66 7.09
CA GLN A 201 -7.53 10.20 5.69
C GLN A 201 -7.50 8.67 5.58
N ILE A 202 -6.74 7.98 6.43
CA ILE A 202 -6.69 6.51 6.46
C ILE A 202 -8.02 5.90 6.94
N LEU A 203 -8.65 6.48 7.96
CA LEU A 203 -9.94 6.03 8.50
C LEU A 203 -11.12 6.34 7.57
N GLN A 204 -11.01 7.42 6.79
CA GLN A 204 -12.03 7.94 5.88
C GLN A 204 -11.50 7.97 4.43
N PRO A 205 -11.14 6.81 3.83
CA PRO A 205 -10.49 6.74 2.52
C PRO A 205 -11.35 7.22 1.34
N GLU A 206 -12.66 7.39 1.53
CA GLU A 206 -13.54 7.96 0.50
C GLU A 206 -13.39 9.48 0.39
N LEU A 207 -12.97 10.14 1.48
CA LEU A 207 -12.75 11.58 1.51
C LEU A 207 -11.38 11.90 0.93
N LYS A 208 -11.25 13.10 0.37
CA LYS A 208 -9.98 13.67 -0.10
C LYS A 208 -9.55 14.78 0.85
N LEU A 209 -9.11 14.39 2.05
CA LEU A 209 -8.65 15.33 3.08
C LEU A 209 -7.23 15.83 2.79
N ILE A 210 -6.41 14.97 2.16
CA ILE A 210 -5.04 15.29 1.78
C ILE A 210 -4.91 15.10 0.27
N GLU A 211 -4.37 16.09 -0.40
CA GLU A 211 -4.01 16.02 -1.82
C GLU A 211 -2.50 15.95 -1.98
N ASN A 212 -2.05 15.30 -3.05
CA ASN A 212 -0.65 15.32 -3.50
C ASN A 212 0.36 14.89 -2.42
N PHE A 213 0.05 13.84 -1.65
CA PHE A 213 1.01 13.28 -0.69
C PHE A 213 1.88 12.17 -1.28
N ALA A 214 1.66 11.77 -2.54
CA ALA A 214 2.36 10.67 -3.19
C ALA A 214 2.93 11.08 -4.55
N PHE A 215 4.17 10.70 -4.82
CA PHE A 215 4.93 11.02 -6.03
C PHE A 215 5.51 9.76 -6.64
N ARG A 216 5.33 9.59 -7.95
CA ARG A 216 5.94 8.49 -8.68
C ARG A 216 7.34 8.86 -9.14
N ILE A 217 8.30 8.02 -8.82
CA ILE A 217 9.69 8.11 -9.27
C ILE A 217 9.73 7.70 -10.74
N ARG A 218 10.34 8.52 -11.58
CA ARG A 218 10.55 8.17 -12.99
C ARG A 218 11.53 6.98 -13.08
N PRO A 219 11.27 5.99 -13.95
CA PRO A 219 12.22 4.90 -14.18
C PRO A 219 13.64 5.43 -14.44
N GLY A 220 14.64 4.77 -13.86
CA GLY A 220 16.06 5.12 -14.02
C GLY A 220 16.58 6.29 -13.19
N HIS A 221 15.72 7.01 -12.45
CA HIS A 221 16.17 8.14 -11.60
C HIS A 221 16.63 7.69 -10.21
N MET A 222 16.06 6.61 -9.68
CA MET A 222 16.43 6.03 -8.39
C MET A 222 16.11 4.53 -8.37
N PRO A 223 16.92 3.70 -7.68
CA PRO A 223 16.57 2.30 -7.46
C PRO A 223 15.22 2.16 -6.75
N ILE A 224 14.44 1.15 -7.14
CA ILE A 224 13.24 0.75 -6.39
C ILE A 224 13.73 0.21 -5.05
N SER A 225 13.31 0.86 -3.96
CA SER A 225 13.74 0.53 -2.61
C SER A 225 12.61 0.74 -1.61
N ARG A 226 12.87 0.33 -0.37
CA ARG A 226 12.12 0.73 0.82
C ARG A 226 13.09 1.46 1.72
N VAL A 227 12.89 2.77 1.85
CA VAL A 227 13.78 3.65 2.62
C VAL A 227 12.95 4.77 3.23
N LEU A 228 13.37 5.26 4.40
CA LEU A 228 12.87 6.50 4.98
C LEU A 228 13.89 7.59 4.68
N ILE A 229 13.41 8.77 4.30
CA ILE A 229 14.26 9.93 4.04
C ILE A 229 13.75 11.07 4.90
N PHE A 230 14.59 11.55 5.81
CA PHE A 230 14.37 12.77 6.57
C PHE A 230 14.79 13.95 5.68
N VAL A 231 13.82 14.49 4.96
CA VAL A 231 14.03 15.54 3.96
C VAL A 231 14.31 16.86 4.68
N GLU A 232 15.37 17.55 4.25
CA GLU A 232 15.77 18.87 4.73
C GLU A 232 15.44 19.96 3.71
N THR A 233 15.61 19.67 2.41
CA THR A 233 15.31 20.62 1.32
C THR A 233 14.45 19.95 0.24
N PRO A 234 13.53 20.70 -0.41
CA PRO A 234 13.26 22.14 -0.26
C PRO A 234 12.31 22.46 0.91
N PHE A 235 11.80 21.44 1.59
CA PHE A 235 10.98 21.58 2.79
C PHE A 235 11.27 20.40 3.73
N LYS A 236 11.09 20.63 5.04
CA LYS A 236 11.21 19.56 6.02
C LYS A 236 10.06 18.56 5.88
N SER A 237 10.38 17.27 5.76
CA SER A 237 9.38 16.20 5.74
C SER A 237 9.99 14.84 6.07
N ILE A 238 9.15 13.82 6.25
CA ILE A 238 9.58 12.43 6.13
C ILE A 238 9.02 11.89 4.81
N ALA A 239 9.90 11.55 3.88
CA ALA A 239 9.52 10.85 2.66
C ALA A 239 9.78 9.36 2.85
N VAL A 240 8.76 8.53 2.65
CA VAL A 240 8.90 7.07 2.66
C VAL A 240 8.85 6.58 1.23
N GLN A 241 9.93 5.98 0.75
CA GLN A 241 9.92 5.30 -0.52
C GLN A 241 9.26 3.93 -0.35
N ILE A 242 8.23 3.67 -1.15
CA ILE A 242 7.60 2.36 -1.29
C ILE A 242 7.64 2.04 -2.78
N ASP A 243 8.57 1.17 -3.15
CA ASP A 243 8.81 0.76 -4.52
C ASP A 243 9.16 1.95 -5.44
N ASP A 244 8.30 2.29 -6.40
CA ASP A 244 8.49 3.40 -7.34
C ASP A 244 7.82 4.70 -6.88
N ARG A 245 7.48 4.84 -5.59
CA ARG A 245 6.75 6.00 -5.07
C ARG A 245 7.37 6.56 -3.80
N PHE A 246 7.37 7.88 -3.68
CA PHE A 246 7.55 8.59 -2.42
C PHE A 246 6.20 8.96 -1.83
N ILE A 247 6.04 8.70 -0.55
CA ILE A 247 4.92 9.16 0.26
C ILE A 247 5.43 10.15 1.28
N PHE A 248 4.91 11.37 1.26
CA PHE A 248 5.32 12.45 2.13
C PHE A 248 4.44 12.55 3.37
N LEU A 249 5.09 12.53 4.52
CA LEU A 249 4.49 12.75 5.82
C LEU A 249 5.09 14.02 6.45
N PRO A 250 4.35 14.69 7.35
CA PRO A 250 4.87 15.81 8.11
C PRO A 250 6.20 15.48 8.83
N PRO A 251 7.10 16.47 8.98
CA PRO A 251 8.38 16.29 9.66
C PRO A 251 8.20 15.93 11.15
N ILE A 252 9.30 15.62 11.83
CA ILE A 252 9.30 15.47 13.29
C ILE A 252 9.07 16.83 13.95
N ASP A 253 9.67 17.90 13.42
CA ASP A 253 9.45 19.26 13.92
C ASP A 253 8.01 19.72 13.68
N ASP A 254 7.52 20.66 14.50
CA ASP A 254 6.20 21.23 14.31
C ASP A 254 6.16 22.06 13.01
N CYS A 255 5.21 21.71 12.15
CA CYS A 255 4.99 22.34 10.86
C CYS A 255 3.48 22.45 10.62
N GLU A 256 2.89 23.54 11.09
CA GLU A 256 1.52 23.88 10.71
C GLU A 256 1.42 23.97 9.19
N ASP A 257 0.31 23.47 8.64
CA ASP A 257 0.02 23.47 7.19
C ASP A 257 1.02 22.73 6.29
N PHE A 258 1.69 21.68 6.78
CA PHE A 258 2.62 20.85 6.00
C PHE A 258 2.12 20.52 4.58
N TYR A 259 0.89 20.01 4.45
CA TYR A 259 0.35 19.62 3.14
C TYR A 259 0.10 20.79 2.19
N THR A 260 -0.11 21.99 2.72
CA THR A 260 -0.18 23.23 1.93
C THR A 260 1.21 23.61 1.43
N ILE A 261 2.24 23.49 2.27
CA ILE A 261 3.65 23.75 1.89
C ILE A 261 4.10 22.74 0.85
N LEU A 262 3.81 21.46 1.06
CA LEU A 262 4.10 20.38 0.14
C LEU A 262 3.50 20.70 -1.24
N LYS A 263 2.19 20.99 -1.31
CA LYS A 263 1.50 21.34 -2.57
C LYS A 263 2.18 22.46 -3.38
N LYS A 264 2.83 23.43 -2.74
CA LYS A 264 3.54 24.53 -3.41
C LYS A 264 4.86 24.11 -4.04
N HIS A 265 5.53 23.11 -3.47
CA HIS A 265 6.85 22.65 -3.93
C HIS A 265 6.80 21.46 -4.87
N LEU A 266 5.64 20.80 -4.95
CA LEU A 266 5.50 19.61 -5.77
C LEU A 266 5.56 19.95 -7.25
N SER A 267 6.61 19.45 -7.88
CA SER A 267 6.85 19.59 -9.31
C SER A 267 7.45 18.30 -9.86
N PRO A 268 7.34 18.03 -11.17
CA PRO A 268 7.98 16.87 -11.79
C PRO A 268 9.51 16.86 -11.67
N ASP A 269 10.11 18.01 -11.33
CA ASP A 269 11.56 18.21 -11.23
C ASP A 269 11.99 18.44 -9.77
N LEU A 270 11.15 18.04 -8.81
CA LEU A 270 11.45 18.13 -7.38
C LEU A 270 12.73 17.37 -7.05
N GLN A 271 13.73 18.09 -6.55
CA GLN A 271 14.95 17.53 -5.99
C GLN A 271 14.83 17.54 -4.47
N LEU A 272 15.10 16.40 -3.84
CA LEU A 272 15.09 16.26 -2.40
C LEU A 272 16.52 16.11 -1.91
N SER A 273 16.85 16.78 -0.82
CA SER A 273 18.04 16.44 -0.02
C SER A 273 17.60 16.08 1.39
N GLY A 274 18.30 15.13 1.99
CA GLY A 274 17.98 14.66 3.34
C GLY A 274 18.90 13.53 3.76
N VAL A 275 18.59 12.96 4.93
CA VAL A 275 19.29 11.80 5.47
C VAL A 275 18.44 10.56 5.22
N GLU A 276 19.03 9.58 4.55
CA GLU A 276 18.42 8.26 4.36
C GLU A 276 18.54 7.41 5.62
N ASP A 277 17.52 6.60 5.87
CA ASP A 277 17.46 5.62 6.96
C ASP A 277 16.73 4.36 6.49
N ASP A 278 17.06 3.24 7.10
CA ASP A 278 16.54 1.94 6.72
C ASP A 278 15.04 1.84 6.96
N PHE A 279 14.36 1.12 6.07
CA PHE A 279 12.97 0.76 6.31
C PHE A 279 12.87 -0.20 7.50
N PRO A 280 12.01 0.07 8.49
CA PRO A 280 11.96 -0.71 9.71
C PRO A 280 11.55 -2.15 9.43
N ILE A 281 12.30 -3.09 9.99
CA ILE A 281 12.01 -4.53 9.92
C ILE A 281 11.36 -5.06 11.20
N THR A 282 11.24 -4.21 12.22
CA THR A 282 10.57 -4.48 13.49
C THR A 282 10.01 -3.19 14.10
N MET A 283 9.42 -3.29 15.30
CA MET A 283 8.93 -2.13 16.05
C MET A 283 10.08 -1.52 16.86
N GLU A 284 10.77 -0.57 16.25
CA GLU A 284 12.01 0.06 16.74
C GLU A 284 11.73 1.16 17.77
N MET A 285 10.75 2.04 17.51
CA MET A 285 10.33 3.12 18.42
C MET A 285 11.51 4.02 18.87
N GLU A 286 12.36 4.46 17.93
CA GLU A 286 13.62 5.14 18.20
C GLU A 286 13.46 6.49 18.90
N LEU A 287 12.52 7.33 18.43
CA LEU A 287 12.27 8.63 19.05
C LEU A 287 11.79 8.45 20.50
N ASP A 288 10.90 7.47 20.70
CA ASP A 288 10.42 7.02 22.00
C ASP A 288 11.52 6.40 22.91
N ARG A 289 12.73 6.13 22.40
CA ARG A 289 13.86 5.59 23.18
C ARG A 289 14.95 6.62 23.46
N ILE A 290 15.08 7.67 22.66
CA ILE A 290 16.16 8.66 22.80
C ILE A 290 16.02 9.46 24.11
N GLU A 291 14.79 9.89 24.45
CA GLU A 291 14.56 10.57 25.74
C GLU A 291 14.78 9.66 26.95
N MET A 292 14.76 8.33 26.78
CA MET A 292 15.08 7.40 27.88
C MET A 292 16.56 7.46 28.30
N LYS A 293 17.47 7.92 27.42
CA LYS A 293 18.90 8.04 27.75
C LYS A 293 19.26 9.38 28.38
N ALA A 294 18.40 10.39 28.28
CA ALA A 294 18.64 11.70 28.89
C ALA A 294 18.17 11.78 30.36
N GLN A 295 17.49 10.74 30.87
CA GLN A 295 16.91 10.67 32.22
C GLN A 295 17.53 9.58 33.12
N LEU A 296 18.63 8.96 32.68
CA LEU A 296 19.45 8.00 33.45
C LEU A 296 20.87 8.55 33.63
#